data_AF-A0A2D6HMU7-F1
#
_entry.id   AF-A0A2D6HMU7-F1
#
_cell.length_a   1.000
_cell.length_b   1.000
_cell.length_c   1.000
_cell.angle_alpha   90.00
_cell.angle_beta   90.00
_cell.angle_gamma   90.00
#
_symmetry.space_group_name_H-M   'P 1'
#
loop_
_entity.id
_entity.type
_entity.pdbx_description
1 polymer ?
#
loop_
_entity_poly.entity_id
_entity_poly.type
_entity_poly.pdbx_seq_one_letter_code
_entity_poly.pdbx_strand_id
1 'polypeptide(L)' 'MSQSVKNPERLKRVGLITLVVDVILGFLAILFGKAIFGLTIGVSWLIGLVLIGSGLITFFYMRAVSERDQRTHVE' A
#
# COMPACT_ATOMS: atom_id res chain seq x y z
N MET A 1 13.42 18.67 -13.06
CA MET A 1 12.47 19.22 -12.06
C MET A 1 12.57 18.33 -10.84
N SER A 2 13.33 18.74 -9.81
CA SER A 2 13.49 17.97 -8.57
C SER A 2 12.15 18.02 -7.83
N GLN A 3 11.38 16.93 -7.88
CA GLN A 3 10.24 16.77 -6.99
C GLN A 3 10.79 16.44 -5.60
N SER A 4 11.35 17.45 -4.93
CA SER A 4 11.64 17.33 -3.51
C SER A 4 10.31 17.10 -2.81
N VAL A 5 10.23 16.00 -2.08
CA VAL A 5 9.06 15.67 -1.29
C VAL A 5 9.07 16.66 -0.13
N LYS A 6 8.21 17.69 -0.21
CA LYS A 6 8.07 18.76 0.80
C LYS A 6 7.90 18.27 2.25
N ASN A 7 7.65 16.97 2.47
CA ASN A 7 7.59 16.32 3.78
C ASN A 7 7.79 14.78 3.68
N PRO A 8 9.02 14.26 3.81
CA PRO A 8 9.29 12.83 3.72
C PRO A 8 8.62 12.02 4.84
N GLU A 9 8.42 12.61 6.03
CA GLU A 9 7.68 11.96 7.12
C GLU A 9 6.20 11.77 6.82
N ARG A 10 5.54 12.75 6.20
CA ARG A 10 4.15 12.58 5.75
C ARG A 10 4.05 11.48 4.70
N LEU A 11 5.03 11.37 3.80
CA LEU A 11 5.03 10.32 2.78
C LEU A 11 5.14 8.91 3.41
N LYS A 12 6.03 8.72 4.40
CA LYS A 12 6.12 7.46 5.17
C LYS A 12 4.79 7.14 5.87
N ARG A 13 4.14 8.14 6.47
CA ARG A 13 2.86 7.97 7.17
C ARG A 13 1.72 7.63 6.21
N VAL A 14 1.65 8.28 5.03
CA VAL A 14 0.67 7.96 3.99
C VAL A 14 0.88 6.54 3.47
N GLY A 15 2.11 6.15 3.17
CA GLY A 15 2.41 4.77 2.73
C GLY A 15 1.98 3.73 3.75
N LEU A 16 2.19 3.99 5.04
CA LEU A 16 1.74 3.09 6.12
C LEU A 16 0.21 2.99 6.17
N ILE A 17 -0.50 4.11 6.06
CA ILE A 17 -1.98 4.13 6.05
C ILE A 17 -2.51 3.33 4.86
N THR A 18 -1.95 3.56 3.65
CA THR A 18 -2.34 2.80 2.45
C THR A 18 -2.15 1.30 2.65
N LEU A 19 -1.01 0.88 3.19
CA LEU A 19 -0.76 -0.53 3.49
C LEU A 19 -1.81 -1.11 4.45
N VAL A 20 -2.13 -0.40 5.53
CA VAL A 20 -3.14 -0.86 6.50
C VAL A 20 -4.51 -1.00 5.85
N VAL A 21 -4.92 -0.02 5.03
CA VAL A 21 -6.19 -0.06 4.32
C VAL A 21 -6.24 -1.24 3.34
N ASP A 22 -5.19 -1.43 2.54
CA ASP A 22 -5.12 -2.53 1.56
C ASP A 22 -5.15 -3.90 2.23
N VAL A 23 -4.49 -4.04 3.39
CA VAL A 23 -4.55 -5.28 4.18
C VAL A 23 -5.96 -5.53 4.71
N ILE A 24 -6.63 -4.53 5.28
CA ILE A 24 -7.99 -4.67 5.79
C ILE A 24 -8.95 -5.04 4.64
N LEU A 25 -8.89 -4.32 3.52
CA LEU A 25 -9.72 -4.59 2.36
C LEU A 25 -9.42 -5.96 1.76
N GLY A 26 -8.15 -6.36 1.70
CA GLY A 26 -7.73 -7.68 1.23
C GLY A 26 -8.29 -8.81 2.10
N PHE A 27 -8.21 -8.68 3.42
CA PHE A 27 -8.81 -9.65 4.35
C PHE A 27 -10.33 -9.70 4.23
N LEU A 28 -10.99 -8.54 4.12
CA LEU A 28 -12.44 -8.48 3.92
C LEU A 28 -12.85 -9.16 2.61
N ALA A 29 -12.09 -8.97 1.52
CA ALA A 29 -12.32 -9.64 0.26
C ALA A 29 -12.18 -11.17 0.38
N ILE A 30 -11.17 -11.67 1.12
CA ILE A 30 -10.97 -13.12 1.32
C ILE A 30 -12.10 -13.73 2.16
N LEU A 31 -12.47 -13.08 3.27
CA LEU A 31 -13.44 -13.61 4.22
C LEU A 31 -14.89 -13.46 3.74
N PHE A 32 -15.22 -12.30 3.16
CA PHE A 32 -16.59 -11.92 2.83
C PHE A 32 -16.83 -11.76 1.33
N GLY A 33 -15.83 -11.98 0.47
CA GLY A 33 -15.96 -11.83 -0.99
C GLY A 33 -17.12 -12.64 -1.58
N LYS A 34 -17.28 -13.88 -1.12
CA LYS A 34 -18.41 -14.74 -1.51
C LYS A 34 -19.76 -14.22 -0.99
N ALA A 35 -19.79 -13.77 0.27
CA ALA A 35 -21.04 -13.40 0.94
C ALA A 35 -21.59 -12.04 0.49
N ILE A 36 -20.70 -11.06 0.26
CA ILE A 36 -21.08 -9.68 -0.09
C ILE A 36 -21.19 -9.50 -1.61
N PHE A 37 -20.26 -10.09 -2.37
CA PHE A 37 -20.12 -9.83 -3.80
C PHE A 37 -20.44 -11.04 -4.69
N GLY A 38 -20.84 -12.18 -4.10
CA GLY A 38 -21.14 -13.40 -4.85
C GLY A 38 -19.92 -14.02 -5.55
N LEU A 39 -18.71 -13.64 -5.15
CA LEU A 39 -17.47 -14.09 -5.80
C LEU A 39 -17.21 -15.57 -5.50
N THR A 40 -16.57 -16.25 -6.46
CA THR A 40 -16.01 -17.57 -6.19
C THR A 40 -14.86 -17.45 -5.18
N ILE A 41 -14.59 -18.54 -4.47
CA ILE A 41 -13.51 -18.58 -3.48
C ILE A 41 -12.17 -18.20 -4.14
N GLY A 42 -11.86 -18.78 -5.30
CA GLY A 42 -10.61 -18.49 -6.02
C GLY A 42 -10.46 -17.00 -6.38
N VAL A 43 -11.53 -16.34 -6.84
CA VAL A 43 -11.49 -14.91 -7.19
C VAL A 43 -11.34 -14.04 -5.94
N SER A 44 -12.03 -14.39 -4.85
CA SER A 44 -11.93 -13.68 -3.56
C SER A 44 -10.49 -13.71 -3.02
N TRP A 45 -9.85 -14.87 -3.10
CA TRP A 45 -8.45 -15.05 -2.72
C TRP A 45 -7.50 -14.27 -3.63
N LEU A 46 -7.70 -14.31 -4.95
CA LEU A 46 -6.88 -13.57 -5.90
C LEU A 46 -6.94 -12.07 -5.63
N ILE A 47 -8.14 -11.51 -5.44
CA ILE A 47 -8.33 -10.08 -5.13
C ILE A 47 -7.62 -9.72 -3.83
N GLY A 48 -7.79 -10.53 -2.78
CA GLY A 48 -7.14 -10.30 -1.50
C GLY A 48 -5.61 -10.29 -1.59
N LEU A 49 -5.04 -11.26 -2.30
CA LEU A 49 -3.59 -11.33 -2.52
C LEU A 49 -3.07 -10.14 -3.33
N VAL A 50 -3.80 -9.72 -4.36
CA VAL A 50 -3.42 -8.57 -5.20
C VAL A 50 -3.42 -7.28 -4.36
N LEU A 51 -4.45 -7.05 -3.54
CA LEU A 51 -4.54 -5.87 -2.68
C LEU A 51 -3.40 -5.83 -1.65
N ILE A 52 -3.17 -6.94 -0.94
CA ILE A 52 -2.08 -7.02 0.05
C ILE A 52 -0.72 -6.82 -0.63
N GLY A 53 -0.52 -7.45 -1.79
CA GLY A 53 0.70 -7.33 -2.58
C GLY A 53 0.95 -5.90 -3.07
N SER A 54 -0.08 -5.24 -3.63
CA SER A 54 0.04 -3.85 -4.08
C SER A 54 0.35 -2.91 -2.93
N GLY A 55 -0.33 -3.06 -1.79
CA GLY A 55 -0.08 -2.23 -0.60
C GLY A 55 1.35 -2.35 -0.10
N LEU A 56 1.92 -3.56 -0.09
CA LEU A 56 3.32 -3.80 0.28
C LEU A 56 4.28 -3.10 -0.67
N ILE A 57 4.10 -3.27 -1.98
CA ILE A 57 4.94 -2.63 -3.01
C ILE A 57 4.89 -1.11 -2.87
N THR A 58 3.69 -0.54 -2.73
CA THR A 58 3.50 0.90 -2.57
C THR A 58 4.15 1.43 -1.29
N PHE A 59 4.03 0.71 -0.17
CA PHE A 59 4.68 1.07 1.08
C PHE A 59 6.20 1.13 0.95
N PHE A 60 6.81 0.07 0.39
CA PHE A 60 8.27 0.03 0.19
C PHE A 60 8.75 1.08 -0.80
N TYR A 61 7.99 1.34 -1.86
CA TYR A 61 8.29 2.40 -2.81
C TYR A 61 8.28 3.78 -2.13
N MET A 62 7.22 4.12 -1.39
CA MET A 62 7.13 5.40 -0.67
C MET A 62 8.23 5.55 0.39
N ARG A 63 8.57 4.46 1.09
CA ARG A 63 9.68 4.43 2.03
C ARG A 63 11.01 4.70 1.32
N ALA A 64 11.31 4.00 0.22
CA ALA A 64 12.54 4.19 -0.54
C ALA A 64 12.67 5.61 -1.12
N VAL A 65 11.58 6.18 -1.63
CA VAL A 65 11.55 7.57 -2.12
C VAL A 65 11.82 8.56 -0.97
N SER A 66 11.18 8.37 0.18
CA SER A 66 11.40 9.25 1.34
C SER A 66 12.83 9.20 1.90
N GLU A 67 13.47 8.03 1.88
CA GLU A 67 14.85 7.86 2.36
C GLU A 67 15.88 8.45 1.38
N ARG A 68 15.61 8.41 0.06
CA ARG A 68 16.46 9.07 -0.94
C ARG A 68 16.40 10.59 -0.82
N ASP A 69 15.22 11.18 -0.68
CA ASP A 69 15.05 12.64 -0.56
C ASP A 69 15.70 13.20 0.71
N GLN A 70 15.70 12.43 1.82
CA GLN A 70 16.41 12.81 3.04
C GLN A 70 17.93 12.87 2.87
N ARG A 71 18.54 12.07 1.98
CA ARG A 71 20.00 12.09 1.75
C ARG A 71 20.43 13.26 0.86
N THR A 72 19.59 13.69 -0.08
CA THR A 72 19.90 14.77 -1.03
C THR A 72 19.84 16.17 -0.41
N HIS A 73 19.18 16.34 0.74
CA HIS A 73 19.12 17.63 1.47
C HIS A 73 20.22 17.81 2.53
N VAL A 74 21.11 16.84 2.70
CA VAL A 74 22.21 16.88 3.69
C VAL A 74 23.56 17.18 3.04
N GLU A 75 23.67 17.09 1.71
CA GLU A 75 24.82 17.56 0.91
C GLU A 75 24.62 19.01 0.44
#